data_AF-A0A9E6B2X8-F1
#
_entry.id   AF-A0A9E6B2X8-F1
#
_cell.length_a   1.000
_cell.length_b   1.000
_cell.length_c   1.000
_cell.angle_alpha   90.00
_cell.angle_beta   90.00
_cell.angle_gamma   90.00
#
_symmetry.space_group_name_H-M   'P 1'
#
loop_
_entity.id
_entity.type
_entity.pdbx_description
1 polymer ?
#
loop_
_entity_poly.entity_id
_entity_poly.type
_entity_poly.pdbx_seq_one_letter_code
_entity_poly.pdbx_strand_id
1 'polypeptide(L)'
;MDFADPFHTSEAMLAVIEMKKYRWASPGVDYEEILQSKLKIIPEAKRLDSIAKDHAKAVSGGMFFTTPDQFDTIVTRLETTQYEFNKHRNLLLK
;
A
#
# COMPACT_ATOMS: atom_id res chain seq x y z
N MET A 1 -31.70 6.46 -6.95
CA MET A 1 -30.46 5.66 -6.91
C MET A 1 -29.62 6.34 -5.85
N ASP A 2 -29.53 5.76 -4.66
CA ASP A 2 -28.74 6.33 -3.57
C ASP A 2 -27.30 5.87 -3.74
N PHE A 3 -26.40 6.82 -3.94
CA PHE A 3 -24.96 6.57 -3.91
C PHE A 3 -24.52 6.50 -2.45
N ALA A 4 -23.66 5.54 -2.13
CA ALA A 4 -23.05 5.46 -0.80
C ALA A 4 -22.23 6.73 -0.54
N ASP A 5 -22.45 7.38 0.61
CA ASP A 5 -21.67 8.52 1.05
C ASP A 5 -20.27 8.04 1.49
N PRO A 6 -19.20 8.39 0.74
CA PRO A 6 -17.87 7.86 1.01
C PRO A 6 -17.23 8.43 2.29
N PHE A 7 -17.80 9.47 2.89
CA PHE A 7 -17.28 10.12 4.09
C PHE A 7 -18.02 9.71 5.36
N HIS A 8 -19.25 9.22 5.22
CA HIS A 8 -20.10 8.87 6.36
C HIS A 8 -20.48 7.39 6.42
N THR A 9 -20.19 6.60 5.37
CA THR A 9 -20.41 5.15 5.39
C THR A 9 -19.19 4.38 4.92
N SER A 10 -18.98 3.18 5.49
CA SER A 10 -17.92 2.27 5.09
C SER A 10 -18.32 1.34 3.94
N GLU A 11 -19.54 1.45 3.44
CA GLU A 11 -20.15 0.50 2.49
C GLU A 11 -19.38 0.45 1.17
N ALA A 12 -19.04 1.61 0.60
CA ALA A 12 -18.24 1.69 -0.62
C ALA A 12 -16.84 1.05 -0.45
N MET A 13 -16.19 1.29 0.70
CA MET A 13 -14.89 0.70 1.00
C MET A 13 -14.98 -0.82 1.13
N LEU A 14 -15.98 -1.33 1.86
CA LEU A 14 -16.19 -2.78 2.04
C LEU A 14 -16.46 -3.47 0.71
N ALA A 15 -17.31 -2.87 -0.14
CA ALA A 15 -17.60 -3.40 -1.47
C ALA A 15 -16.34 -3.46 -2.35
N VAL A 16 -15.47 -2.45 -2.27
CA VAL A 16 -14.18 -2.46 -2.99
C VAL A 16 -13.26 -3.57 -2.47
N ILE A 17 -13.17 -3.77 -1.15
CA ILE A 17 -12.35 -4.84 -0.56
C ILE A 17 -12.85 -6.21 -1.00
N GLU A 18 -14.17 -6.44 -0.93
CA GLU A 18 -14.80 -7.70 -1.35
C GLU A 18 -14.52 -7.97 -2.84
N MET A 19 -14.72 -6.97 -3.70
CA MET A 19 -14.40 -7.09 -5.13
C MET A 19 -12.91 -7.37 -5.34
N LYS A 20 -12.02 -6.69 -4.60
CA LYS A 20 -10.57 -6.79 -4.77
C LYS A 20 -10.04 -8.17 -4.39
N LYS A 21 -10.54 -8.71 -3.28
CA LYS A 21 -10.24 -10.06 -2.77
C LYS A 21 -10.42 -11.13 -3.84
N TYR A 22 -11.54 -11.13 -4.57
CA TYR A 22 -11.78 -12.15 -5.60
C TYR A 22 -11.08 -11.84 -6.94
N ARG A 23 -11.04 -10.57 -7.35
CA ARG A 23 -10.62 -10.21 -8.71
C ARG A 23 -9.12 -10.04 -8.89
N TRP A 24 -8.39 -9.70 -7.82
CA TRP A 24 -6.94 -9.47 -7.82
C TRP A 24 -6.21 -10.30 -6.75
N ALA A 25 -6.73 -11.48 -6.44
CA ALA A 25 -6.02 -12.44 -5.58
C ALA A 25 -4.61 -12.70 -6.13
N SER A 26 -3.62 -12.08 -5.50
CA SER A 26 -2.21 -12.19 -5.86
C SER A 26 -1.47 -12.85 -4.71
N PRO A 27 -0.56 -13.80 -4.96
CA PRO A 27 0.20 -14.43 -3.88
C PRO A 27 0.88 -13.38 -2.98
N GLY A 28 0.56 -13.43 -1.69
CA GLY A 28 1.10 -12.52 -0.67
C GLY A 28 0.39 -11.17 -0.56
N VAL A 29 -0.79 -10.99 -1.17
CA VAL A 29 -1.64 -9.81 -1.00
C VAL A 29 -2.95 -10.23 -0.32
N ASP A 30 -3.22 -9.66 0.86
CA ASP A 30 -4.49 -9.81 1.56
C ASP A 30 -5.16 -8.44 1.70
N TYR A 31 -6.27 -8.26 0.99
CA TYR A 31 -7.04 -7.01 1.02
C TYR A 31 -7.86 -6.85 2.31
N GLU A 32 -8.13 -7.93 3.04
CA GLU A 32 -8.90 -7.89 4.29
C GLU A 32 -8.05 -7.39 5.46
N GLU A 33 -6.72 -7.48 5.38
CA GLU A 33 -5.80 -6.93 6.39
C GLU A 33 -6.04 -5.42 6.64
N ILE A 34 -6.48 -4.67 5.64
CA ILE A 34 -6.79 -3.24 5.80
C ILE A 34 -7.97 -3.00 6.76
N LEU A 35 -8.90 -3.95 6.87
CA LEU A 35 -10.02 -3.87 7.80
C LEU A 35 -9.56 -3.99 9.26
N GLN A 36 -8.41 -4.62 9.47
CA GLN A 36 -7.80 -4.85 10.78
C GLN A 36 -6.68 -3.84 11.09
N SER A 37 -6.58 -2.73 10.34
CA SER A 37 -5.48 -1.76 10.44
C SER A 37 -4.10 -2.38 10.24
N LYS A 38 -3.99 -3.35 9.33
CA LYS A 38 -2.75 -4.05 8.96
C LYS A 38 -2.36 -3.75 7.52
N LEU A 39 -2.46 -2.49 7.08
CA LEU A 39 -1.95 -2.11 5.77
C LEU A 39 -0.46 -2.47 5.68
N LYS A 40 -0.08 -3.20 4.63
CA LYS A 40 1.29 -3.60 4.33
C LYS A 40 1.67 -3.10 2.94
N ILE A 41 2.45 -2.02 2.91
CA ILE A 41 3.02 -1.41 1.69
C ILE A 41 4.42 -1.97 1.44
N ILE A 42 5.22 -2.08 2.50
CA ILE A 42 6.59 -2.56 2.40
C ILE A 42 6.61 -4.09 2.43
N PRO A 43 7.12 -4.75 1.38
CA PRO A 43 7.23 -6.20 1.36
C PRO A 43 8.36 -6.69 2.28
N GLU A 44 8.40 -8.00 2.52
CA GLU A 44 9.44 -8.61 3.33
C GLU A 44 10.84 -8.46 2.72
N ALA A 45 11.86 -8.51 3.58
CA ALA A 45 13.24 -8.15 3.27
C ALA A 45 13.76 -8.71 1.93
N LYS A 46 13.56 -10.01 1.67
CA LYS A 46 14.04 -10.63 0.41
C LYS A 46 13.45 -9.98 -0.85
N ARG A 47 12.15 -9.64 -0.80
CA ARG A 47 11.46 -8.98 -1.92
C ARG A 47 11.84 -7.51 -1.98
N LEU A 48 11.99 -6.85 -0.83
CA LEU A 48 12.46 -5.46 -0.75
C LEU A 48 13.86 -5.30 -1.37
N ASP A 49 14.79 -6.20 -1.05
CA ASP A 49 16.15 -6.22 -1.61
C ASP A 49 16.15 -6.38 -3.13
N SER A 50 15.20 -7.17 -3.65
CA SER A 50 15.06 -7.38 -5.09
C SER A 50 14.58 -6.10 -5.78
N ILE A 51 13.61 -5.41 -5.17
CA ILE A 51 13.12 -4.11 -5.66
C ILE A 51 14.23 -3.05 -5.56
N ALA A 52 15.03 -3.04 -4.50
CA ALA A 52 16.17 -2.12 -4.36
C ALA A 52 17.17 -2.28 -5.51
N LYS A 53 17.49 -3.52 -5.88
CA LYS A 53 18.36 -3.83 -7.03
C LYS A 53 17.75 -3.37 -8.34
N ASP A 54 16.46 -3.58 -8.54
CA ASP A 54 15.77 -3.14 -9.75
C ASP A 54 15.70 -1.61 -9.85
N HIS A 55 15.49 -0.91 -8.72
CA HIS A 55 15.60 0.55 -8.65
C HIS A 55 16.99 1.02 -9.06
N ALA A 56 18.06 0.44 -8.50
CA ALA A 56 19.43 0.78 -8.87
C ALA A 56 19.72 0.57 -10.37
N LYS A 57 19.23 -0.55 -10.92
CA LYS A 57 19.33 -0.82 -12.38
C LYS A 57 18.57 0.22 -13.18
N ALA A 58 17.35 0.58 -12.79
CA ALA A 58 16.54 1.58 -13.47
C ALA A 58 17.20 2.96 -13.49
N VAL A 59 17.80 3.37 -12.37
CA VAL A 59 18.59 4.61 -12.28
C VAL A 59 19.79 4.54 -13.24
N SER A 60 20.60 3.48 -13.15
CA SER A 60 21.78 3.32 -14.01
C SER A 60 21.46 3.21 -15.50
N GLY A 61 20.29 2.65 -15.83
CA GLY A 61 19.81 2.48 -17.19
C GLY A 61 19.17 3.73 -17.78
N GLY A 62 19.12 4.85 -17.05
CA GLY A 62 18.50 6.08 -17.52
C GLY A 62 16.99 5.97 -17.75
N MET A 63 16.30 5.10 -17.01
CA MET A 63 14.86 4.86 -17.17
C MET A 63 13.99 6.00 -16.61
N PHE A 64 14.60 6.99 -15.97
CA PHE A 64 13.90 8.14 -15.39
C PHE A 64 14.26 9.43 -16.14
N PHE A 65 13.26 10.27 -16.39
CA PHE A 65 13.46 11.60 -16.99
C PHE A 65 14.21 12.59 -16.08
N THR A 66 14.16 12.34 -14.77
CA THR A 66 14.85 13.13 -13.74
C THR A 66 15.48 12.18 -12.73
N THR A 67 16.44 12.65 -11.93
CA THR A 67 17.04 11.84 -10.87
C THR A 67 15.96 11.48 -9.83
N PRO A 68 15.62 10.20 -9.66
CA PRO A 68 14.66 9.79 -8.65
C PRO A 68 15.26 9.93 -7.23
N ASP A 69 14.38 9.93 -6.23
CA ASP A 69 14.80 9.85 -4.82
C ASP A 69 15.62 8.57 -4.56
N GLN A 70 16.43 8.61 -3.50
CA GLN A 70 17.13 7.42 -3.04
C GLN A 70 16.12 6.36 -2.57
N PHE A 71 16.43 5.09 -2.83
CA PHE A 71 15.52 3.98 -2.51
C PHE A 71 15.10 3.98 -1.04
N ASP A 72 16.06 4.16 -0.13
CA ASP A 72 15.79 4.20 1.31
C ASP A 72 14.88 5.36 1.70
N THR A 73 15.02 6.52 1.04
CA THR A 73 14.12 7.67 1.26
C THR A 73 12.68 7.34 0.86
N ILE A 74 12.51 6.64 -0.27
CA ILE A 74 11.19 6.17 -0.72
C ILE A 74 10.61 5.18 0.30
N VAL A 75 11.41 4.21 0.75
CA VAL A 75 10.98 3.22 1.75
C VAL A 75 10.55 3.89 3.04
N THR A 76 11.36 4.78 3.62
CA THR A 76 11.03 5.49 4.86
C THR A 76 9.73 6.30 4.75
N ARG A 77 9.49 6.96 3.60
CA ARG A 77 8.24 7.70 3.36
C ARG A 77 7.03 6.77 3.34
N LEU A 78 7.16 5.61 2.70
CA LEU A 78 6.10 4.61 2.64
C LEU A 78 5.85 3.94 3.99
N GLU A 79 6.90 3.64 4.77
CA GLU A 79 6.79 3.12 6.13
C GLU A 79 6.06 4.10 7.05
N THR A 80 6.43 5.39 6.97
CA THR A 80 5.76 6.44 7.74
C THR A 80 4.27 6.52 7.38
N THR A 81 3.96 6.51 6.08
CA THR A 81 2.57 6.54 5.59
C THR A 81 1.78 5.32 6.07
N GLN A 82 2.38 4.13 5.99
CA GLN A 82 1.79 2.88 6.47
C GLN A 82 1.50 2.95 7.97
N TYR A 83 2.47 3.42 8.77
CA TYR A 83 2.35 3.56 10.21
C TYR A 83 1.21 4.53 10.57
N GLU A 84 1.20 5.73 9.98
CA GLU A 84 0.18 6.73 10.28
C GLU A 84 -1.22 6.25 9.88
N PHE A 85 -1.36 5.58 8.73
CA PHE A 85 -2.63 4.99 8.32
C PHE A 85 -3.14 3.97 9.35
N ASN A 86 -2.29 2.99 9.69
CA ASN A 86 -2.66 1.92 10.63
C ASN A 86 -2.96 2.47 12.03
N LYS A 87 -2.23 3.50 12.47
CA LYS A 87 -2.48 4.19 13.74
C LYS A 87 -3.84 4.90 13.76
N HIS A 88 -4.15 5.70 12.74
CA HIS A 88 -5.42 6.41 12.66
C HIS A 88 -6.62 5.46 12.54
N ARG A 89 -6.49 4.41 11.73
CA ARG A 89 -7.52 3.37 11.58
C ARG A 89 -7.79 2.64 12.91
N ASN A 90 -6.75 2.34 13.69
CA ASN A 90 -6.90 1.75 15.01
C ASN A 90 -7.61 2.66 16.01
N LEU A 91 -7.46 3.98 15.90
CA LEU A 91 -8.18 4.93 16.75
C LEU A 91 -9.67 4.99 16.41
N LEU A 92 -10.06 4.72 15.16
CA LEU A 92 -11.47 4.69 14.73
C LEU A 92 -12.19 3.38 15.07
N LEU A 93 -11.45 2.30 15.36
CA LEU A 93 -11.99 1.00 15.75
C LEU A 93 -12.17 0.83 17.27
N LYS A 94 -11.67 1.76 18.08
CA LYS A 94 -11.80 1.78 19.54
C LYS A 94 -12.92 2.73 19.97
#